data_AF-R9IYA9-F1
#
_entry.id   AF-R9IYA9-F1
#
_cell.length_a   1.000
_cell.length_b   1.000
_cell.length_c   1.000
_cell.angle_alpha   90.00
_cell.angle_beta   90.00
_cell.angle_gamma   90.00
#
_symmetry.space_group_name_H-M   'P 1'
#
loop_
_entity.id
_entity.type
_entity.pdbx_description
1 polymer ?
#
loop_
_entity_poly.entity_id
_entity_poly.type
_entity_poly.pdbx_seq_one_letter_code
_entity_poly.pdbx_strand_id
1 'polypeptide(L)'
;MDIKPYDKTIRDLLGSKRQFIIPRFQREYSWDKKNYQEFLDDMIGNLIINNGKISSSQYFLGTMLFIGNFTEGTEQEIQVVDGQQRLTTITIMFSALSDRFIELNENTLSRQIFTYIMTEDDDGNEVRILKSKTNYPFFAYFIQLMS
;
A
#
# COMPACT_ATOMS: atom_id res chain seq x y z
N MET A 1 21.88 -15.55 4.20
CA MET A 1 20.88 -14.57 3.71
C MET A 1 21.48 -13.20 3.96
N ASP A 2 21.80 -12.47 2.89
CA ASP A 2 22.24 -11.08 3.03
C ASP A 2 21.01 -10.19 3.07
N ILE A 3 20.75 -9.60 4.25
CA ILE A 3 19.67 -8.62 4.43
C ILE A 3 20.28 -7.25 4.14
N LYS A 4 19.72 -6.53 3.16
CA LYS A 4 20.14 -5.17 2.81
C LYS A 4 19.04 -4.18 3.24
N PRO A 5 19.31 -3.30 4.22
CA PRO A 5 18.36 -2.25 4.58
C PRO A 5 18.36 -1.15 3.52
N TYR A 6 17.17 -0.66 3.18
CA TYR A 6 16.98 0.48 2.29
C TYR A 6 15.91 1.39 2.87
N ASP A 7 16.19 2.69 2.92
CA ASP A 7 15.18 3.69 3.21
C ASP A 7 14.33 3.91 1.95
N LYS A 8 13.02 3.71 2.07
CA LYS A 8 12.06 3.90 0.98
C LYS A 8 10.84 4.64 1.47
N THR A 9 10.35 5.58 0.68
CA THR A 9 9.03 6.17 0.90
C THR A 9 7.94 5.21 0.41
N ILE A 10 6.69 5.42 0.86
CA ILE A 10 5.53 4.69 0.31
C ILE A 10 5.37 4.93 -1.19
N ARG A 11 5.72 6.14 -1.66
CA ARG A 11 5.76 6.46 -3.09
C ARG A 11 6.78 5.59 -3.82
N ASP A 12 8.00 5.43 -3.30
CA ASP A 12 9.03 4.60 -3.95
C ASP A 12 8.68 3.12 -3.92
N LEU A 13 8.05 2.66 -2.83
CA LEU A 13 7.67 1.27 -2.65
C LEU A 13 6.53 0.87 -3.59
N LEU A 14 5.39 1.56 -3.52
CA LEU A 14 4.20 1.24 -4.31
C LEU A 14 4.31 1.76 -5.75
N GLY A 15 5.02 2.87 -5.96
CA GLY A 15 5.29 3.41 -7.30
C GLY A 15 6.25 2.55 -8.14
N SER A 16 6.91 1.56 -7.52
CA SER A 16 7.68 0.56 -8.26
C SER A 16 6.81 -0.35 -9.16
N LYS A 17 5.48 -0.29 -8.99
CA LYS A 17 4.49 -1.11 -9.70
C LYS A 17 4.75 -2.62 -9.61
N ARG A 18 5.49 -3.06 -8.59
CA ARG A 18 5.64 -4.49 -8.29
C ARG A 18 4.42 -4.98 -7.53
N GLN A 19 4.03 -6.22 -7.78
CA GLN A 19 2.97 -6.90 -7.05
C GLN A 19 3.52 -7.50 -5.74
N PHE A 20 3.01 -7.06 -4.60
CA PHE A 20 3.35 -7.56 -3.28
C PHE A 20 2.48 -8.77 -2.92
N ILE A 21 3.13 -9.89 -2.62
CA ILE A 21 2.49 -11.16 -2.31
C ILE A 21 2.54 -11.41 -0.81
N ILE A 22 1.38 -11.58 -0.17
CA ILE A 22 1.28 -12.06 1.21
C ILE A 22 1.21 -13.59 1.18
N PRO A 23 2.22 -14.32 1.71
CA PRO A 23 2.22 -15.78 1.74
C PRO A 23 1.09 -16.38 2.59
N ARG A 24 0.65 -17.60 2.25
CA ARG A 24 -0.47 -18.29 2.93
C ARG A 24 -0.28 -18.52 4.43
N PHE A 25 0.96 -18.66 4.87
CA PHE A 25 1.29 -18.93 6.27
C PHE A 25 1.30 -17.67 7.14
N GLN A 26 1.11 -16.48 6.55
CA GLN A 26 0.94 -15.24 7.29
C GLN A 26 -0.44 -15.20 7.95
N ARG A 27 -0.54 -14.49 9.08
CA ARG A 27 -1.82 -14.23 9.74
C ARG A 27 -2.68 -13.31 8.89
N GLU A 28 -3.99 -13.48 8.97
CA GLU A 28 -4.94 -12.57 8.33
C GLU A 28 -4.81 -11.14 8.86
N TYR A 29 -5.34 -10.18 8.11
CA TYR A 29 -5.43 -8.80 8.58
C TYR A 29 -6.26 -8.75 9.87
N SER A 30 -5.70 -8.17 10.93
CA SER A 30 -6.28 -8.23 12.28
C SER A 30 -6.18 -6.90 13.03
N TRP A 31 -5.79 -5.82 12.35
CA TRP A 31 -5.82 -4.49 12.94
C TRP A 31 -7.26 -4.03 13.11
N ASP A 32 -7.64 -3.81 14.36
CA ASP A 32 -8.92 -3.22 14.73
C ASP A 32 -8.89 -1.68 14.65
N LYS A 33 -10.01 -1.07 15.04
CA LYS A 33 -10.18 0.38 15.08
C LYS A 33 -9.10 1.12 15.85
N LYS A 34 -8.65 0.58 16.97
CA LYS A 34 -7.62 1.24 17.76
C LYS A 34 -6.30 1.25 16.99
N ASN A 35 -5.90 0.11 16.44
CA ASN A 35 -4.63 -0.04 15.74
C ASN A 35 -4.53 0.86 14.50
N TYR A 36 -5.55 0.85 13.63
CA TYR A 36 -5.49 1.68 12.44
C TYR A 36 -5.67 3.17 12.78
N GLN A 37 -6.43 3.53 13.82
CA GLN A 37 -6.57 4.94 14.23
C GLN A 37 -5.25 5.51 14.75
N GLU A 38 -4.54 4.77 15.63
CA GLU A 38 -3.22 5.19 16.11
C GLU A 38 -2.25 5.38 14.93
N PHE A 39 -2.25 4.44 13.98
CA PHE A 39 -1.42 4.54 12.77
C PHE A 39 -1.77 5.77 11.92
N LEU A 40 -3.05 6.09 11.76
CA LEU A 40 -3.52 7.28 11.05
C LEU A 40 -3.12 8.56 11.76
N ASP A 41 -3.37 8.63 13.07
CA ASP A 41 -3.12 9.80 13.89
C ASP A 41 -1.62 10.13 13.90
N ASP A 42 -0.77 9.11 13.96
CA ASP A 42 0.68 9.28 13.85
C ASP A 42 1.07 9.86 12.48
N MET A 43 0.55 9.34 11.37
CA MET A 43 0.84 9.89 10.05
C MET A 43 0.36 11.33 9.90
N ILE A 44 -0.86 11.63 10.34
CA ILE A 44 -1.46 12.97 10.26
C ILE A 44 -0.72 13.95 11.18
N GLY A 45 -0.32 13.51 12.38
CA GLY A 45 0.42 14.32 13.34
C GLY A 45 1.79 14.77 12.83
N ASN A 46 2.34 14.09 11.82
CA ASN A 46 3.58 14.47 11.13
C ASN A 46 3.35 15.37 9.90
N LEU A 47 2.10 15.69 9.58
CA LEU A 47 1.76 16.69 8.56
C LEU A 47 1.68 18.08 9.21
N ILE A 48 2.48 19.00 8.69
CA ILE A 48 2.54 20.40 9.09
C ILE A 48 1.86 21.24 8.01
N ILE A 49 0.73 21.85 8.35
CA ILE A 49 -0.02 22.75 7.47
C ILE A 49 0.28 24.20 7.88
N ASN A 50 1.06 24.91 7.06
CA ASN A 50 1.42 26.31 7.29
C ASN A 50 1.01 27.17 6.09
N ASN A 51 0.16 28.17 6.32
CA ASN A 51 -0.30 29.11 5.28
C ASN A 51 -0.81 28.42 3.99
N GLY A 52 -1.58 27.34 4.13
CA GLY A 52 -2.10 26.58 2.99
C GLY A 52 -1.07 25.70 2.27
N LYS A 53 0.19 25.68 2.71
CA LYS A 53 1.21 24.71 2.26
C LYS A 53 1.26 23.54 3.22
N ILE A 54 1.15 22.34 2.66
CA ILE A 54 1.35 21.09 3.38
C ILE A 54 2.83 20.73 3.28
N SER A 55 3.46 20.50 4.42
CA SER A 55 4.81 19.97 4.55
C SER A 55 4.76 18.79 5.51
N SER A 56 5.62 17.79 5.35
CA SER A 56 5.68 16.65 6.26
C SER A 56 7.03 16.61 6.96
N SER A 57 7.05 16.34 8.26
CA SER A 57 8.26 15.80 8.90
C SER A 57 8.47 14.36 8.44
N GLN A 58 9.73 13.91 8.37
CA GLN A 58 10.01 12.52 8.05
C GLN A 58 9.49 11.63 9.19
N TYR A 59 8.45 10.85 8.92
CA TYR A 59 7.89 9.88 9.86
C TYR A 59 8.33 8.47 9.50
N PHE A 60 8.78 7.72 10.50
CA PHE A 60 9.19 6.34 10.33
C PHE A 60 7.99 5.40 10.54
N LEU A 61 7.47 4.83 9.45
CA LEU A 61 6.34 3.88 9.47
C LEU A 61 6.70 2.49 10.02
N GLY A 62 7.95 2.29 10.43
CA GLY A 62 8.48 1.00 10.87
C GLY A 62 9.20 0.24 9.75
N THR A 63 9.96 -0.78 10.15
CA THR A 63 10.66 -1.67 9.23
C THR A 63 9.68 -2.65 8.58
N MET A 64 9.78 -2.86 7.28
CA MET A 64 9.08 -3.92 6.56
C MET A 64 10.11 -4.87 5.93
N LEU A 65 9.82 -6.16 5.93
CA LEU A 65 10.73 -7.18 5.39
C LEU A 65 10.12 -7.79 4.13
N PHE A 66 10.90 -7.77 3.06
CA PHE A 66 10.51 -8.28 1.76
C PHE A 66 11.53 -9.30 1.25
N ILE A 67 11.05 -10.29 0.50
CA ILE A 67 11.88 -11.23 -0.26
C ILE A 67 11.53 -11.05 -1.74
N GLY A 68 12.51 -10.62 -2.52
CA GLY A 68 12.36 -10.43 -3.96
C GLY A 68 13.43 -9.47 -4.48
N ASN A 69 13.62 -9.46 -5.78
CA ASN A 69 14.60 -8.58 -6.40
C ASN A 69 13.97 -7.23 -6.75
N PHE A 70 14.44 -6.15 -6.13
CA PHE A 70 14.03 -4.79 -6.47
C PHE A 70 14.81 -4.20 -7.65
N THR A 71 15.88 -4.86 -8.11
CA THR A 71 16.68 -4.46 -9.29
C THR A 71 16.18 -5.14 -10.57
N GLU A 72 16.46 -4.51 -11.71
CA GLU A 72 15.88 -4.79 -13.05
C GLU A 72 15.77 -6.27 -13.41
N GLY A 73 14.57 -6.67 -13.87
CA GLY A 73 14.20 -8.03 -14.26
C GLY A 73 12.70 -8.27 -14.14
N THR A 74 12.18 -9.21 -14.93
CA THR A 74 10.76 -9.59 -15.12
C THR A 74 10.03 -10.08 -13.86
N GLU A 75 10.70 -10.15 -12.71
CA GLU A 75 10.04 -10.56 -11.47
C GLU A 75 9.19 -9.42 -10.91
N GLN A 76 7.94 -9.38 -11.31
CA GLN A 76 6.98 -8.41 -10.79
C GLN A 76 6.54 -8.72 -9.36
N GLU A 77 6.72 -9.95 -8.87
CA GLU A 77 6.25 -10.37 -7.55
C GLU A 77 7.30 -10.18 -6.44
N ILE A 78 6.94 -9.46 -5.37
CA ILE A 78 7.73 -9.28 -4.15
C ILE A 78 7.00 -9.93 -2.98
N GLN A 79 7.61 -10.87 -2.27
CA GLN A 79 6.98 -11.50 -1.11
C GLN A 79 7.11 -10.62 0.13
N VAL A 80 5.99 -10.44 0.84
CA VAL A 80 5.93 -9.72 2.12
C VAL A 80 6.14 -10.70 3.26
N VAL A 81 7.22 -10.52 4.01
CA VAL A 81 7.56 -11.36 5.18
C VAL A 81 7.16 -10.70 6.49
N ASP A 82 7.32 -9.38 6.58
CA ASP A 82 6.87 -8.59 7.73
C ASP A 82 6.40 -7.21 7.27
N GLY A 83 5.50 -6.60 8.04
CA GLY A 83 4.84 -5.33 7.70
C GLY A 83 3.53 -5.47 6.93
N GLN A 84 3.01 -6.71 6.79
CA GLN A 84 1.76 -6.96 6.05
C GLN A 84 0.57 -6.13 6.53
N GLN A 85 0.38 -5.95 7.84
CA GLN A 85 -0.75 -5.20 8.39
C GLN A 85 -0.68 -3.73 7.98
N ARG A 86 0.51 -3.12 8.12
CA ARG A 86 0.76 -1.74 7.69
C ARG A 86 0.53 -1.55 6.20
N LEU A 87 1.12 -2.43 5.37
CA LEU A 87 0.96 -2.35 3.92
C LEU A 87 -0.52 -2.47 3.53
N THR A 88 -1.24 -3.40 4.16
CA THR A 88 -2.68 -3.59 3.98
C THR A 88 -3.45 -2.31 4.36
N THR A 89 -3.20 -1.73 5.54
CA THR A 89 -3.85 -0.48 5.99
C THR A 89 -3.58 0.69 5.05
N ILE A 90 -2.36 0.83 4.54
CA ILE A 90 -2.00 1.87 3.57
C ILE A 90 -2.79 1.67 2.26
N THR A 91 -2.90 0.43 1.76
CA THR A 91 -3.69 0.17 0.55
C THR A 91 -5.19 0.43 0.75
N ILE A 92 -5.74 0.10 1.93
CA ILE A 92 -7.13 0.43 2.31
C ILE A 92 -7.33 1.95 2.28
N MET A 93 -6.40 2.70 2.88
CA MET A 93 -6.47 4.16 2.91
C MET A 93 -6.45 4.76 1.51
N PHE A 94 -5.53 4.31 0.65
CA PHE A 94 -5.46 4.80 -0.73
C PHE A 94 -6.73 4.46 -1.51
N SER A 95 -7.32 3.30 -1.29
CA SER A 95 -8.64 2.99 -1.83
C SER A 95 -9.65 4.04 -1.37
N ALA A 96 -9.87 4.18 -0.05
CA ALA A 96 -10.85 5.11 0.51
C ALA A 96 -10.65 6.59 0.11
N LEU A 97 -9.40 7.02 -0.05
CA LEU A 97 -9.08 8.36 -0.57
C LEU A 97 -9.47 8.51 -2.03
N SER A 98 -9.35 7.45 -2.82
CA SER A 98 -9.78 7.40 -4.21
C SER A 98 -11.30 7.60 -4.35
N ASP A 99 -12.14 6.90 -3.57
CA ASP A 99 -13.60 7.11 -3.56
C ASP A 99 -13.89 8.55 -3.16
N ARG A 100 -13.22 9.03 -2.10
CA ARG A 100 -13.47 10.37 -1.58
C ARG A 100 -13.16 11.44 -2.60
N PHE A 101 -12.12 11.28 -3.42
CA PHE A 101 -11.84 12.20 -4.51
C PHE A 101 -12.89 12.14 -5.62
N ILE A 102 -13.47 10.98 -5.91
CA ILE A 102 -14.59 10.85 -6.87
C ILE A 102 -15.80 11.65 -6.36
N GLU A 103 -16.16 11.49 -5.09
CA GLU A 103 -17.26 12.24 -4.47
C GLU A 103 -17.07 13.76 -4.52
N LEU A 104 -15.81 14.22 -4.48
CA LEU A 104 -15.44 15.62 -4.58
C LEU A 104 -15.28 16.11 -6.02
N ASN A 105 -15.55 15.27 -7.03
CA ASN A 105 -15.32 15.53 -8.45
C ASN A 105 -13.84 15.71 -8.86
N GLU A 106 -12.91 15.26 -8.02
CA GLU A 106 -11.46 15.32 -8.21
C GLU A 106 -10.93 14.07 -8.93
N ASN A 107 -11.48 13.78 -10.12
CA ASN A 107 -11.22 12.54 -10.86
C ASN A 107 -9.73 12.30 -11.16
N THR A 108 -8.96 13.38 -11.42
CA THR A 108 -7.52 13.27 -11.67
C THR A 108 -6.76 12.78 -10.44
N LEU A 109 -7.10 13.30 -9.26
CA LEU A 109 -6.48 12.90 -8.00
C LEU A 109 -6.85 11.47 -7.64
N SER A 110 -8.12 11.11 -7.82
CA SER A 110 -8.58 9.72 -7.64
C SER A 110 -7.75 8.76 -8.49
N ARG A 111 -7.66 9.02 -9.81
CA ARG A 111 -6.87 8.18 -10.72
C ARG A 111 -5.39 8.09 -10.31
N GLN A 112 -4.79 9.21 -9.91
CA GLN A 112 -3.39 9.19 -9.46
C GLN A 112 -3.18 8.35 -8.20
N ILE A 113 -4.06 8.47 -7.20
CA ILE A 113 -3.97 7.62 -6.00
C ILE A 113 -4.21 6.15 -6.33
N PHE A 114 -5.16 5.86 -7.21
CA PHE A 114 -5.50 4.51 -7.61
C PHE A 114 -4.30 3.76 -8.23
N THR A 115 -3.36 4.47 -8.87
CA THR A 115 -2.12 3.88 -9.39
C THR A 115 -1.20 3.27 -8.33
N TYR A 116 -1.37 3.61 -7.05
CA TYR A 116 -0.60 3.01 -5.96
C TYR A 116 -1.22 1.71 -5.43
N ILE A 117 -2.44 1.36 -5.84
CA ILE A 117 -3.13 0.13 -5.42
C ILE A 117 -3.38 -0.86 -6.57
N MET A 118 -3.03 -0.47 -7.80
CA MET A 118 -3.08 -1.27 -9.02
C MET A 118 -1.71 -1.38 -9.67
N THR A 119 -1.49 -2.48 -10.39
CA THR A 119 -0.38 -2.67 -11.31
C THR A 119 -0.81 -3.54 -12.49
N GLU A 120 0.08 -3.80 -13.44
CA GLU A 120 -0.13 -4.71 -14.56
C GLU A 120 0.69 -5.97 -14.31
N ASP A 121 0.14 -7.16 -14.62
CA ASP A 121 0.89 -8.41 -14.59
C ASP A 121 1.74 -8.61 -15.87
N ASP A 122 2.47 -9.73 -15.99
CA ASP A 122 3.28 -10.04 -17.17
C ASP A 122 2.44 -10.21 -18.46
N ASP A 123 1.14 -10.48 -18.33
CA ASP A 123 0.19 -10.61 -19.43
C ASP A 123 -0.47 -9.27 -19.79
N GLY A 124 -0.13 -8.19 -19.07
CA GLY A 124 -0.70 -6.84 -19.26
C GLY A 124 -2.09 -6.66 -18.66
N ASN A 125 -2.55 -7.59 -17.81
CA ASN A 125 -3.83 -7.44 -17.12
C ASN A 125 -3.68 -6.54 -15.89
N GLU A 126 -4.66 -5.68 -15.66
CA GLU A 126 -4.72 -4.90 -14.44
C GLU A 126 -4.97 -5.81 -13.23
N VAL A 127 -4.02 -5.82 -12.31
CA VAL A 127 -4.05 -6.60 -11.08
C VAL A 127 -3.83 -5.70 -9.87
N ARG A 128 -4.24 -6.21 -8.71
CA ARG A 128 -4.01 -5.52 -7.43
C ARG A 128 -2.53 -5.52 -7.08
N ILE A 129 -2.06 -4.40 -6.54
CA ILE A 129 -0.68 -4.29 -6.09
C ILE A 129 -0.41 -5.22 -4.90
N LEU A 130 -1.42 -5.51 -4.07
CA LEU A 130 -1.31 -6.40 -2.91
C LEU A 130 -2.18 -7.64 -3.14
N LYS A 131 -1.54 -8.81 -3.21
CA LYS A 131 -2.18 -10.11 -3.47
C LYS A 131 -1.98 -11.02 -2.28
N SER A 132 -3.08 -11.34 -1.59
CA SER A 132 -3.08 -12.34 -0.53
C SER A 132 -3.30 -13.74 -1.10
N LYS A 133 -2.44 -14.69 -0.76
CA LYS A 133 -2.63 -16.10 -1.12
C LYS A 133 -3.60 -16.83 -0.19
N THR A 134 -4.08 -16.18 0.87
CA THR A 134 -5.02 -16.71 1.89
C THR A 134 -6.46 -16.28 1.57
N ASN A 135 -7.40 -17.24 1.63
CA ASN A 135 -8.82 -17.18 1.24
C ASN A 135 -9.30 -15.94 0.44
N TYR A 136 -9.15 -16.07 -0.88
CA TYR A 136 -10.02 -15.44 -1.86
C TYR A 136 -11.50 -15.70 -1.48
N PRO A 137 -12.41 -14.69 -1.40
CA PRO A 137 -12.34 -13.39 -2.08
C PRO A 137 -12.43 -12.14 -1.17
N PHE A 138 -12.50 -12.23 0.16
CA PHE A 138 -12.96 -11.09 0.99
C PHE A 138 -12.14 -9.80 0.81
N PHE A 139 -10.82 -9.87 0.92
CA PHE A 139 -9.97 -8.68 0.82
C PHE A 139 -9.94 -8.08 -0.60
N ALA A 140 -9.82 -8.93 -1.62
CA ALA A 140 -9.81 -8.47 -3.01
C ALA A 140 -11.16 -7.87 -3.43
N TYR A 141 -12.27 -8.42 -2.93
CA TYR A 141 -13.62 -8.06 -3.37
C TYR A 141 -14.24 -6.89 -2.60
N PHE A 142 -13.98 -6.78 -1.30
CA PHE A 142 -14.66 -5.76 -0.47
C PHE A 142 -13.81 -4.51 -0.18
N ILE A 143 -12.49 -4.61 -0.29
CA ILE A 143 -11.60 -3.50 0.06
C ILE A 143 -11.03 -2.81 -1.17
N GLN A 144 -10.76 -3.56 -2.23
CA GLN A 144 -10.05 -3.02 -3.39
C GLN A 144 -10.96 -2.80 -4.59
N LEU A 145 -12.05 -3.58 -4.74
CA LEU A 145 -13.04 -3.39 -5.79
C LEU A 145 -13.94 -2.19 -5.46
N MET A 146 -13.91 -1.20 -6.34
CA MET A 146 -14.84 -0.08 -6.35
C MET A 146 -15.43 0.05 -7.74
N SER A 147 -16.74 0.30 -7.76
CA SER A 147 -17.60 0.61 -8.90
C SER A 147 -17.35 2.00 -9.48
#